data_AF-A0A1Y1LEJ3-F1
#
_entry.id   AF-A0A1Y1LEJ3-F1
#
_cell.length_a   1.000
_cell.length_b   1.000
_cell.length_c   1.000
_cell.angle_alpha   90.00
_cell.angle_beta   90.00
_cell.angle_gamma   90.00
#
_symmetry.space_group_name_H-M   'P 1'
#
loop_
_entity.id
_entity.type
_entity.pdbx_description
1 polymer ?
#
loop_
_entity_poly.entity_id
_entity_poly.type
_entity_poly.pdbx_seq_one_letter_code
_entity_poly.pdbx_strand_id
1 'polypeptide(L)'
;MFPGIPQLCERLFDKLSGQLFETTNQFYTRNVYFNVTEEKIANALSLVVAEYPGVLIGSYPELFNRYYKVRIVLESSQEQEMEQAYVKLLQIVPREVIVPQEKFFNK
;
A
#
# COMPACT_ATOMS: atom_id res chain seq x y z
N MET A 1 17.20 25.10 4.05
CA MET A 1 17.97 24.46 2.95
C MET A 1 18.30 23.04 3.40
N PHE A 2 17.95 22.02 2.61
CA PHE A 2 18.20 20.62 2.97
C PHE A 2 19.59 20.16 2.46
N PRO A 3 20.29 19.28 3.19
CA PRO A 3 21.58 18.75 2.76
C PRO A 3 21.42 17.81 1.57
N GLY A 4 22.43 17.76 0.70
CA GLY A 4 22.44 16.84 -0.45
C GLY A 4 22.73 15.37 -0.09
N ILE A 5 23.11 15.09 1.16
CA ILE A 5 23.43 13.74 1.64
C ILE A 5 22.18 13.11 2.25
N PRO A 6 21.65 11.98 1.71
CA PRO A 6 20.40 11.37 2.19
C PRO A 6 20.37 11.11 3.69
N GLN A 7 21.45 10.57 4.26
CA GLN A 7 21.51 10.25 5.70
C GLN A 7 21.46 11.50 6.59
N LEU A 8 22.00 12.62 6.12
CA LEU A 8 21.91 13.89 6.86
C LEU A 8 20.53 14.52 6.70
N CYS A 9 19.90 14.33 5.54
CA CYS A 9 18.53 14.76 5.27
C CYS A 9 17.54 14.03 6.17
N GLU A 10 17.59 12.69 6.24
CA GLU A 10 16.77 11.85 7.11
C GLU A 10 16.86 12.32 8.57
N ARG A 11 18.09 12.46 9.09
CA ARG A 11 18.33 12.94 10.47
C ARG A 11 17.79 14.33 10.74
N LEU A 12 17.77 15.21 9.74
CA LEU A 12 17.18 16.54 9.87
C LEU A 12 15.66 16.48 9.86
N PHE A 13 15.06 15.66 8.99
CA PHE A 13 13.62 15.43 8.97
C PHE A 13 13.12 14.83 10.28
N ASP A 14 13.83 13.85 10.86
CA ASP A 14 13.45 13.27 12.16
C ASP A 14 13.39 14.34 13.27
N LYS A 15 14.35 15.28 13.27
CA LYS A 15 14.42 16.35 14.28
C LYS A 15 13.42 17.47 14.05
N LEU A 16 13.11 17.77 12.79
CA LEU A 16 12.31 18.92 12.42
C LEU A 16 10.85 18.57 12.12
N SER A 17 10.52 17.29 11.94
CA SER A 17 9.19 16.83 11.53
C SER A 17 8.08 17.36 12.44
N GLY A 18 8.24 17.21 13.75
CA GLY A 18 7.27 17.70 14.74
C GLY A 18 7.17 19.23 14.88
N GLN A 19 8.12 19.99 14.30
CA GLN A 19 8.11 21.47 14.31
C GLN A 19 7.65 22.05 12.96
N LEU A 20 7.88 21.34 11.86
CA LEU A 20 7.60 21.80 10.50
C LEU A 20 6.29 21.25 9.93
N PHE A 21 5.83 20.10 10.41
CA PHE A 21 4.63 19.44 9.92
C PHE A 21 3.64 19.20 11.07
N GLU A 22 2.81 20.20 11.36
CA GLU A 22 1.58 19.98 12.12
C GLU A 22 0.62 19.17 11.25
N THR A 23 0.66 17.85 11.38
CA THR A 23 -0.20 16.95 10.59
C THR A 23 -1.09 16.17 11.54
N THR A 24 -2.34 16.62 11.67
CA THR A 24 -3.44 15.88 12.30
C THR A 24 -4.05 14.82 11.36
N ASN A 25 -3.65 14.80 10.09
CA ASN A 25 -4.12 13.79 9.14
C ASN A 25 -3.27 12.53 9.25
N GLN A 26 -3.77 11.57 10.04
CA GLN A 26 -3.27 10.21 10.05
C GLN A 26 -3.71 9.52 8.74
N PHE A 27 -2.76 8.98 7.99
CA PHE A 27 -3.03 8.07 6.89
C PHE A 27 -2.80 6.64 7.34
N TYR A 28 -3.68 5.76 6.90
CA TYR A 28 -3.68 4.33 7.16
C TYR A 28 -3.41 3.61 5.86
N THR A 29 -2.47 2.66 5.90
CA THR A 29 -2.02 1.95 4.70
C THR A 29 -2.05 0.44 4.92
N ARG A 30 -2.53 -0.31 3.93
CA ARG A 30 -2.41 -1.78 3.85
C ARG A 30 -1.79 -2.21 2.53
N ASN A 31 -1.01 -3.28 2.59
CA ASN A 31 -0.35 -3.86 1.43
C ASN A 31 -0.92 -5.28 1.18
N VAL A 32 -1.30 -5.54 -0.08
CA VAL A 32 -1.68 -6.88 -0.56
C VAL A 32 -0.74 -7.25 -1.71
N TYR A 33 -0.33 -8.52 -1.76
CA TYR A 33 0.58 -9.02 -2.77
C TYR A 33 -0.10 -10.11 -3.56
N PHE A 34 0.04 -10.06 -4.89
CA PHE A 34 -0.57 -11.02 -5.80
C PHE A 34 0.46 -11.70 -6.68
N ASN A 35 0.30 -12.99 -6.94
CA ASN A 35 1.16 -13.76 -7.84
C ASN A 35 0.75 -13.66 -9.33
N VAL A 36 -0.28 -12.86 -9.62
CA VAL A 36 -0.78 -12.56 -10.96
C VAL A 36 -0.49 -11.11 -11.36
N THR A 37 -0.56 -10.81 -12.66
CA THR A 37 -0.43 -9.44 -13.17
C THR A 37 -1.63 -8.58 -12.75
N GLU A 38 -1.43 -7.26 -12.74
CA GLU A 38 -2.47 -6.28 -12.42
C GLU A 38 -3.72 -6.45 -13.28
N GLU A 39 -3.57 -6.71 -14.58
CA GLU A 39 -4.70 -6.90 -15.51
C GLU A 39 -5.71 -7.94 -15.03
N LYS A 40 -5.25 -9.00 -14.33
CA LYS A 40 -6.14 -10.05 -13.82
C LYS A 40 -6.97 -9.62 -12.61
N ILE A 41 -6.51 -8.61 -11.88
CA ILE A 41 -7.17 -8.10 -10.67
C ILE A 41 -7.74 -6.70 -10.86
N ALA A 42 -7.48 -6.03 -11.99
CA ALA A 42 -7.91 -4.66 -12.28
C ALA A 42 -9.40 -4.46 -12.06
N ASN A 43 -10.25 -5.39 -12.53
CA ASN A 43 -11.69 -5.33 -12.32
C ASN A 43 -12.07 -5.36 -10.82
N ALA A 44 -11.40 -6.19 -10.02
CA ALA A 44 -11.64 -6.25 -8.58
C ALA A 44 -11.20 -4.94 -7.89
N LEU A 45 -10.06 -4.37 -8.30
CA LEU A 45 -9.60 -3.07 -7.79
C LEU A 45 -10.58 -1.95 -8.12
N SER A 46 -11.07 -1.88 -9.36
CA SER A 46 -12.06 -0.88 -9.78
C SER A 46 -13.36 -0.98 -9.00
N LEU A 47 -13.82 -2.19 -8.68
CA LEU A 47 -15.01 -2.39 -7.84
C LEU A 47 -14.79 -1.84 -6.42
N VAL A 48 -13.63 -2.10 -5.83
CA VAL A 48 -13.29 -1.61 -4.49
C VAL A 48 -13.19 -0.07 -4.48
N VAL A 49 -12.55 0.54 -5.48
CA VAL A 49 -12.47 2.02 -5.59
C VAL A 49 -13.86 2.64 -5.75
N ALA A 50 -14.75 1.99 -6.51
CA ALA A 50 -16.11 2.48 -6.69
C ALA A 50 -16.96 2.39 -5.39
N GLU A 51 -16.72 1.36 -4.57
CA GLU A 51 -17.44 1.14 -3.30
C GLU A 51 -16.86 1.99 -2.15
N TYR A 52 -15.56 2.29 -2.18
CA TYR A 52 -14.83 3.03 -1.15
C TYR A 52 -14.05 4.21 -1.75
N PRO A 53 -14.74 5.31 -2.12
CA PRO A 53 -14.12 6.46 -2.78
C PRO A 53 -13.11 7.21 -1.90
N GLY A 54 -13.13 7.01 -0.57
CA GLY A 54 -12.12 7.53 0.36
C GLY A 54 -10.83 6.73 0.39
N VAL A 55 -10.74 5.61 -0.34
CA VAL A 55 -9.57 4.73 -0.38
C VAL A 55 -8.85 4.88 -1.71
N LEU A 56 -7.57 5.27 -1.63
CA LEU A 56 -6.65 5.31 -2.75
C LEU A 56 -6.02 3.94 -2.94
N ILE A 57 -6.03 3.45 -4.18
CA ILE A 57 -5.39 2.19 -4.56
C ILE A 57 -4.22 2.49 -5.50
N GLY A 58 -3.02 2.09 -5.09
CA GLY A 58 -1.80 2.15 -5.90
C GLY A 58 -1.33 0.76 -6.30
N SER A 59 -0.91 0.59 -7.56
CA SER A 59 -0.33 -0.66 -8.08
C SER A 59 1.17 -0.52 -8.34
N TYR A 60 1.93 -1.53 -7.91
CA TYR A 60 3.38 -1.61 -8.07
C TYR A 60 3.76 -2.99 -8.63
N PRO A 61 3.78 -3.14 -9.97
CA PRO A 61 4.18 -4.39 -10.61
C PRO A 61 5.66 -4.66 -10.39
N GLU A 62 6.01 -5.93 -10.20
CA GLU A 62 7.38 -6.40 -9.96
C GLU A 62 7.74 -7.51 -10.96
N LEU A 63 8.58 -7.16 -11.92
CA LEU A 63 8.89 -8.02 -13.08
C LEU A 63 9.77 -9.22 -12.69
N PHE A 64 10.75 -8.99 -11.82
CA PHE A 64 11.81 -9.96 -11.51
C PHE A 64 11.57 -10.73 -10.22
N ASN A 65 10.45 -10.49 -9.54
CA ASN A 65 10.11 -11.19 -8.31
C ASN A 65 9.48 -12.57 -8.61
N ARG A 66 9.96 -13.59 -7.91
CA ARG A 66 9.48 -14.98 -8.00
C ARG A 66 8.28 -15.25 -7.10
N TYR A 67 8.09 -14.44 -6.05
CA TYR A 67 7.08 -14.66 -5.03
C TYR A 67 5.76 -13.96 -5.34
N TYR A 68 5.81 -12.74 -5.89
CA TYR A 68 4.65 -11.98 -6.33
C TYR A 68 4.94 -11.24 -7.63
N LYS A 69 3.89 -10.79 -8.32
CA LYS A 69 3.94 -10.06 -9.58
C LYS A 69 3.45 -8.63 -9.46
N VAL A 70 2.58 -8.34 -8.50
CA VAL A 70 2.14 -6.97 -8.20
C VAL A 70 1.91 -6.80 -6.70
N ARG A 71 2.35 -5.67 -6.17
CA ARG A 71 1.98 -5.19 -4.83
C ARG A 71 0.92 -4.10 -5.00
N ILE A 72 -0.20 -4.27 -4.32
CA ILE A 72 -1.27 -3.30 -4.24
C ILE A 72 -1.22 -2.62 -2.87
N VAL A 73 -1.31 -1.30 -2.88
CA VAL A 73 -1.32 -0.46 -1.69
C VAL A 73 -2.68 0.20 -1.58
N LEU A 74 -3.35 0.01 -0.46
CA LEU A 74 -4.57 0.72 -0.10
C LEU A 74 -4.21 1.78 0.93
N GLU A 75 -4.61 3.03 0.69
CA GLU A 75 -4.33 4.17 1.56
C GLU A 75 -5.61 4.98 1.79
N SER A 76 -5.86 5.42 3.02
CA SER A 76 -6.96 6.34 3.34
C SER A 76 -6.66 7.13 4.60
N SER A 77 -7.36 8.26 4.79
CA SER A 77 -7.37 8.99 6.06
C SER A 77 -8.34 8.41 7.09
N GLN A 78 -9.19 7.45 6.71
CA GLN A 78 -10.14 6.77 7.59
C GLN A 78 -9.76 5.31 7.77
N GLU A 79 -9.34 4.93 8.99
CA GLU A 79 -8.91 3.55 9.29
C GLU A 79 -9.99 2.51 9.00
N GLN A 80 -11.23 2.80 9.39
CA GLN A 80 -12.34 1.87 9.26
C GLN A 80 -12.69 1.62 7.79
N GLU A 81 -12.71 2.67 6.96
CA GLU A 81 -12.99 2.55 5.52
C GLU A 81 -11.87 1.78 4.83
N MET A 82 -10.61 2.06 5.19
CA MET A 82 -9.43 1.36 4.68
C MET A 82 -9.49 -0.14 5.00
N GLU A 83 -9.80 -0.51 6.24
CA GLU A 83 -9.86 -1.92 6.66
C GLU A 83 -11.04 -2.65 5.99
N GLN A 84 -12.18 -1.99 5.82
CA GLN A 84 -13.32 -2.55 5.07
C GLN A 84 -12.97 -2.79 3.60
N ALA A 85 -12.34 -1.82 2.93
CA ALA A 85 -11.88 -1.97 1.55
C ALA A 85 -10.85 -3.10 1.41
N TYR A 86 -9.93 -3.22 2.36
CA TYR A 86 -8.97 -4.31 2.42
C TYR A 86 -9.65 -5.68 2.52
N VAL A 87 -10.56 -5.85 3.48
CA VAL A 87 -11.32 -7.11 3.65
C VAL A 87 -12.14 -7.42 2.39
N LYS A 88 -12.80 -6.42 1.81
CA LYS A 88 -13.59 -6.58 0.58
C LYS A 88 -12.73 -7.05 -0.58
N LEU A 89 -11.55 -6.46 -0.77
CA LEU A 89 -10.61 -6.87 -1.81
C LEU A 89 -10.21 -8.35 -1.65
N LEU A 90 -9.91 -8.79 -0.42
CA LEU A 90 -9.57 -10.19 -0.13
C LEU A 90 -10.75 -11.17 -0.34
N GLN A 91 -11.99 -10.69 -0.29
CA GLN A 91 -13.19 -11.50 -0.54
C GLN A 91 -13.51 -11.63 -2.03
N ILE A 92 -13.28 -10.57 -2.81
CA ILE A 92 -13.55 -10.57 -4.26
C ILE A 92 -12.48 -11.37 -5.01
N VAL A 93 -11.22 -11.25 -4.59
CA VAL A 93 -10.10 -11.87 -5.30
C VAL A 93 -9.91 -13.33 -4.84
N PRO A 94 -9.65 -14.28 -5.77
CA PRO A 94 -9.38 -15.67 -5.38
C PRO A 94 -8.19 -15.80 -4.43
N ARG A 95 -8.33 -16.60 -3.37
CA ARG A 95 -7.27 -16.79 -2.36
C ARG A 95 -5.97 -17.35 -2.94
N GLU A 96 -6.06 -18.14 -4.00
CA GLU A 96 -4.92 -18.75 -4.69
C GLU A 96 -3.96 -17.72 -5.31
N VAL A 97 -4.48 -16.53 -5.64
CA VAL A 97 -3.65 -15.48 -6.23
C VAL A 97 -3.02 -14.57 -5.17
N ILE A 98 -3.48 -14.64 -3.92
CA ILE A 98 -3.02 -13.81 -2.82
C ILE A 98 -1.78 -14.45 -2.19
N VAL A 99 -0.71 -13.66 -2.06
CA VAL A 99 0.56 -14.11 -1.48
C VAL A 99 0.65 -13.64 -0.03
N PRO A 100 0.75 -14.55 0.96
CA PRO A 100 0.91 -14.19 2.36
C PRO A 100 2.19 -13.39 2.61
N GLN A 101 2.10 -12.35 3.46
CA GLN A 101 3.22 -11.46 3.76
C GLN A 101 4.42 -12.16 4.41
N GLU A 102 4.18 -13.23 5.17
CA GLU A 102 5.22 -14.01 5.86
C GLU A 102 6.26 -14.61 4.90
N LYS A 103 5.92 -14.78 3.62
CA LYS A 103 6.83 -15.34 2.61
C LYS A 103 7.92 -14.37 2.15
N PHE A 104 7.85 -13.08 2.50
CA PHE A 104 8.79 -12.07 2.00
C PHE A 104 10.00 -11.85 2.92
N PHE A 105 9.90 -12.19 4.22
CA PHE A 105 10.92 -11.87 5.22
C PHE A 105 11.90 -13.01 5.54
N ASN A 106 11.74 -14.20 4.94
CA ASN A 106 12.73 -15.28 5.03
C ASN A 106 13.86 -15.07 4.00
N LYS A 107 14.70 -14.07 4.24
CA LYS A 107 15.93 -13.82 3.48
C LYS A 107 17.13 -13.78 4.40
#